data_AF-A0AAC9QUY0-F1
#
_entry.id   AF-A0AAC9QUY0-F1
#
_cell.length_a   1.000
_cell.length_b   1.000
_cell.length_c   1.000
_cell.angle_alpha   90.00
_cell.angle_beta   90.00
_cell.angle_gamma   90.00
#
_symmetry.space_group_name_H-M   'P 1'
#
loop_
_entity.id
_entity.type
_entity.pdbx_description
1 polymer ?
#
loop_
_entity_poly.entity_id
_entity_poly.type
_entity_poly.pdbx_seq_one_letter_code
_entity_poly.pdbx_strand_id
1 'polypeptide(L)'
;MNIENLNQPVAKNVARIINDKGLKQKAVAERLNLPAQTFSDMLNGRRIIKVSDTLQISKVLGVEPQELFKTQNPSPKEATQK
;
A
#
# COMPACT_ATOMS: atom_id res chain seq x y z
N MET A 1 -12.33 14.57 -9.01
CA MET A 1 -11.00 14.01 -8.67
C MET A 1 -11.15 12.52 -8.50
N ASN A 2 -10.41 11.68 -9.25
CA ASN A 2 -10.45 10.23 -9.03
C ASN A 2 -9.47 9.88 -7.91
N ILE A 3 -9.96 9.66 -6.68
CA ILE A 3 -9.12 9.34 -5.51
C ILE A 3 -8.37 8.02 -5.71
N GLU A 4 -8.94 7.07 -6.47
CA GLU A 4 -8.27 5.83 -6.84
C GLU A 4 -6.90 6.12 -7.48
N ASN A 5 -6.85 7.04 -8.44
CA ASN A 5 -5.61 7.42 -9.12
C ASN A 5 -4.59 8.08 -8.18
N LEU A 6 -5.03 8.77 -7.12
CA LEU A 6 -4.14 9.38 -6.13
C LEU A 6 -3.51 8.34 -5.20
N ASN A 7 -4.21 7.22 -5.00
CA ASN A 7 -3.75 6.15 -4.12
C ASN A 7 -2.89 5.13 -4.86
N GLN A 8 -2.81 5.17 -6.19
CA GLN A 8 -1.89 4.32 -6.96
C GLN A 8 -0.46 4.87 -6.90
N PRO A 9 0.57 3.99 -6.80
CA PRO A 9 0.50 2.52 -6.80
C PRO A 9 0.26 1.89 -5.41
N VAL A 10 0.21 2.71 -4.35
CA VAL A 10 0.20 2.27 -2.95
C VAL A 10 -0.95 1.32 -2.64
N ALA A 11 -2.19 1.68 -2.95
CA ALA A 11 -3.35 0.84 -2.67
C ALA A 11 -3.24 -0.56 -3.30
N LYS A 12 -2.77 -0.63 -4.55
CA LYS A 12 -2.55 -1.89 -5.26
C LYS A 12 -1.47 -2.74 -4.60
N ASN A 13 -0.35 -2.13 -4.24
CA ASN A 13 0.76 -2.85 -3.61
C ASN A 13 0.41 -3.33 -2.20
N VAL A 14 -0.36 -2.55 -1.43
CA VAL A 14 -0.87 -2.97 -0.12
C VAL A 14 -1.78 -4.18 -0.26
N ALA A 15 -2.76 -4.14 -1.17
CA ALA A 15 -3.65 -5.27 -1.41
C ALA A 15 -2.89 -6.54 -1.84
N ARG A 16 -1.90 -6.39 -2.74
CA ARG A 16 -1.02 -7.47 -3.17
C ARG A 16 -0.24 -8.07 -1.99
N ILE A 17 0.44 -7.25 -1.19
CA ILE A 17 1.26 -7.71 -0.06
C ILE A 17 0.40 -8.42 1.00
N ILE A 18 -0.82 -7.93 1.26
CA ILE A 18 -1.77 -8.58 2.16
C ILE A 18 -2.10 -9.99 1.66
N ASN A 19 -2.39 -10.13 0.37
CA ASN A 19 -2.67 -11.43 -0.26
C ASN A 19 -1.46 -12.36 -0.23
N ASP A 20 -0.28 -11.87 -0.63
CA ASP A 20 0.96 -12.65 -0.69
C ASP A 20 1.37 -13.19 0.69
N LYS A 21 1.06 -12.44 1.77
CA LYS A 21 1.32 -12.86 3.16
C LYS A 21 0.18 -13.66 3.79
N GLY A 22 -0.91 -13.93 3.06
CA GLY A 22 -2.09 -14.63 3.59
C GLY A 22 -2.80 -13.90 4.74
N LEU A 23 -2.67 -12.56 4.80
CA LEU A 23 -3.23 -11.75 5.87
C LEU A 23 -4.69 -11.39 5.55
N LYS A 24 -5.53 -11.32 6.58
CA LYS A 24 -6.88 -10.76 6.45
C LYS A 24 -6.79 -9.23 6.48
N GLN A 25 -7.39 -8.54 5.50
CA GLN A 25 -7.45 -7.07 5.46
C GLN A 25 -8.00 -6.46 6.76
N LYS A 26 -9.02 -7.09 7.36
CA LYS A 26 -9.58 -6.68 8.66
C LYS A 26 -8.54 -6.72 9.79
N ALA A 27 -7.73 -7.77 9.85
CA ALA A 27 -6.67 -7.89 10.86
C ALA A 27 -5.57 -6.82 10.67
N VAL A 28 -5.28 -6.45 9.43
CA VAL A 28 -4.34 -5.35 9.12
C VAL A 28 -4.91 -4.01 9.57
N ALA A 29 -6.19 -3.75 9.31
CA ALA A 29 -6.86 -2.53 9.77
C ALA A 29 -6.83 -2.40 11.31
N GLU A 30 -7.10 -3.50 12.03
CA GLU A 30 -7.03 -3.55 13.50
C GLU A 30 -5.62 -3.22 14.00
N ARG A 31 -4.57 -3.76 13.37
CA ARG A 31 -3.16 -3.44 13.70
C ARG A 31 -2.77 -1.99 13.41
N LEU A 32 -3.45 -1.35 12.46
CA LEU A 32 -3.32 0.09 12.15
C LEU A 32 -4.16 0.97 13.09
N ASN A 33 -4.92 0.37 14.00
CA ASN A 33 -5.91 1.06 14.83
C ASN A 33 -6.94 1.85 13.98
N LEU A 34 -7.35 1.26 12.85
CA LEU A 34 -8.34 1.82 11.92
C LEU A 34 -9.59 0.95 11.87
N PRO A 35 -10.78 1.55 11.70
CA PRO A 35 -11.96 0.78 11.31
C PRO A 35 -11.72 0.05 9.99
N ALA A 36 -12.18 -1.21 9.89
CA ALA A 36 -12.02 -2.01 8.68
C ALA A 36 -12.62 -1.33 7.43
N GLN A 37 -13.73 -0.61 7.60
CA GLN A 37 -14.36 0.15 6.52
C GLN A 37 -13.45 1.30 6.06
N THR A 38 -12.83 2.05 6.98
CA THR A 38 -11.90 3.13 6.65
C THR A 38 -10.73 2.62 5.83
N PHE A 39 -10.13 1.50 6.24
CA PHE A 39 -9.04 0.91 5.48
C PHE A 39 -9.50 0.38 4.11
N SER A 40 -10.70 -0.20 4.04
CA SER A 40 -11.32 -0.59 2.77
C SER A 40 -11.56 0.61 1.84
N ASP A 41 -12.02 1.74 2.37
CA ASP A 41 -12.23 2.96 1.60
C ASP A 41 -10.91 3.54 1.07
N MET A 42 -9.83 3.41 1.82
CA MET A 42 -8.49 3.79 1.38
C MET A 42 -8.02 2.94 0.20
N LEU A 43 -8.18 1.61 0.28
CA LEU A 43 -7.73 0.70 -0.77
C LEU A 43 -8.59 0.77 -2.04
N ASN A 44 -9.87 1.13 -1.90
CA ASN A 44 -10.83 1.20 -3.01
C ASN A 44 -11.07 2.63 -3.54
N GLY A 45 -10.18 3.58 -3.24
CA GLY A 45 -10.24 4.92 -3.83
C GLY A 45 -11.44 5.77 -3.37
N ARG A 46 -12.00 5.52 -2.17
CA ARG A 46 -13.03 6.36 -1.54
C ARG A 46 -12.45 7.30 -0.47
N ARG A 47 -11.21 7.05 -0.04
CA ARG A 47 -10.45 7.86 0.92
C ARG A 47 -9.00 7.98 0.49
N ILE A 48 -8.40 9.16 0.61
CA ILE A 48 -6.98 9.38 0.29
C ILE A 48 -6.10 8.65 1.30
N ILE A 49 -5.07 7.94 0.81
CA ILE A 49 -3.97 7.42 1.63
C ILE A 49 -2.95 8.56 1.83
N LYS A 50 -2.77 9.00 3.06
CA LYS A 50 -1.78 10.04 3.38
C LYS A 50 -0.38 9.45 3.45
N VAL A 51 0.63 10.29 3.29
CA VAL A 51 2.04 9.90 3.47
C VAL A 51 2.28 9.27 4.84
N SER A 52 1.69 9.82 5.91
CA SER A 52 1.75 9.23 7.26
C SER A 52 1.21 7.80 7.31
N ASP A 53 0.13 7.54 6.57
CA ASP A 53 -0.51 6.22 6.53
C ASP A 53 0.42 5.21 5.86
N THR A 54 1.16 5.61 4.82
CA THR A 54 2.09 4.70 4.12
C THR A 54 3.18 4.16 5.03
N LEU A 55 3.73 4.98 5.93
CA LEU A 55 4.74 4.57 6.90
C LEU A 55 4.17 3.61 7.94
N GLN A 56 2.94 3.84 8.41
CA GLN A 56 2.28 2.93 9.34
C GLN A 56 1.91 1.60 8.68
N ILE A 57 1.40 1.65 7.46
CA ILE A 57 1.07 0.47 6.67
C ILE A 57 2.31 -0.37 6.40
N SER A 58 3.43 0.24 5.99
CA SER A 58 4.68 -0.50 5.73
C SER A 58 5.18 -1.20 6.99
N LYS A 59 5.13 -0.52 8.14
CA LYS A 59 5.49 -1.08 9.45
C LYS A 59 4.60 -2.25 9.85
N VAL A 60 3.27 -2.12 9.73
CA VAL A 60 2.31 -3.19 10.07
C VAL A 60 2.44 -4.39 9.13
N LEU A 61 2.72 -4.13 7.85
CA LEU A 61 2.97 -5.18 6.87
C LEU A 61 4.37 -5.77 6.99
N GLY A 62 5.30 -5.16 7.73
CA GLY A 62 6.68 -5.61 7.83
C GLY A 62 7.40 -5.60 6.48
N VAL A 63 7.33 -4.45 5.80
CA VAL A 63 8.01 -4.17 4.53
C VAL A 63 8.63 -2.78 4.56
N GLU A 64 9.64 -2.55 3.73
CA GLU A 64 10.17 -1.20 3.53
C GLU A 64 9.15 -0.30 2.82
N PRO A 65 9.05 1.00 3.16
CA PRO A 65 8.09 1.92 2.52
C PRO A 65 8.16 1.92 0.99
N GLN A 66 9.36 1.76 0.43
CA GLN A 66 9.63 1.71 -1.01
C GLN A 66 8.86 0.58 -1.70
N GLU A 67 8.59 -0.54 -1.01
CA GLU A 67 7.79 -1.65 -1.55
C GLU A 67 6.36 -1.22 -1.89
N LEU A 68 5.81 -0.24 -1.17
CA LEU A 68 4.47 0.29 -1.44
C LEU A 68 4.45 1.15 -2.71
N PHE A 69 5.59 1.69 -3.12
CA PHE A 69 5.71 2.59 -4.28
C PHE A 69 6.27 1.91 -5.54
N LYS A 70 6.63 0.62 -5.48
CA LYS A 70 7.13 -0.12 -6.64
C LYS A 70 6.12 -0.07 -7.80
N THR A 71 6.59 0.35 -8.96
CA THR A 71 5.87 0.27 -10.23
C THR A 71 6.52 -0.82 -11.09
N GLN A 72 5.76 -1.50 -11.95
CA GLN A 72 6.28 -2.61 -12.76
C GLN A 72 7.24 -2.17 -13.89
N ASN A 73 7.58 -0.88 -13.97
CA ASN A 73 8.65 -0.42 -14.83
C ASN A 73 9.92 -0.30 -13.99
N PRO A 74 10.97 -1.11 -14.24
CA PRO A 74 12.25 -0.86 -13.61
C PRO A 74 12.68 0.56 -13.97
N SER A 75 12.95 1.37 -12.95
CA SER A 75 13.59 2.66 -13.20
C SER A 75 14.91 2.41 -13.97
N PRO A 76 15.31 3.26 -14.93
CA PRO A 76 16.51 3.04 -15.76
C PRO A 76 17.84 2.88 -14.99
N LYS A 77 17.85 3.02 -13.66
CA LYS A 77 19.05 3.10 -12.83
C LYS A 77 19.63 1.74 -12.40
N GLU A 78 19.01 0.61 -12.78
CA GLU A 78 19.53 -0.74 -12.49
C GLU A 78 19.96 -1.51 -13.75
N ALA A 79 19.90 -0.90 -14.94
CA ALA A 79 20.26 -1.54 -16.22
C ALA A 79 21.73 -1.36 -16.63
N THR A 80 22.62 -0.86 -15.75
CA THR A 80 24.04 -0.69 -16.10
C THR A 80 24.94 -1.11 -14.95
N GLN A 81 25.17 -2.42 -14.88
CA GLN A 81 26.41 -3.05 -14.43
C GLN A 81 26.38 -4.51 -14.90
N LYS A 82 26.67 -4.70 -16.19
CA LYS A 82 27.24 -5.91 -16.75
C LYS A 82 28.37 -5.50 -17.69
#